data_AF-A0A5B2VUE2-F1
#
_entry.id   AF-A0A5B2VUE2-F1
#
_cell.length_a   1.000
_cell.length_b   1.000
_cell.length_c   1.000
_cell.angle_alpha   90.00
_cell.angle_beta   90.00
_cell.angle_gamma   90.00
#
_symmetry.space_group_name_H-M   'P 1'
#
loop_
_entity.id
_entity.type
_entity.pdbx_description
1 polymer ?
#
loop_
_entity_poly.entity_id
_entity_poly.type
_entity_poly.pdbx_seq_one_letter_code
_entity_poly.pdbx_strand_id
1 'polypeptide(L)'
;MKKGKSKSYDEIFEALQQEYTLEEIAESFVFPGPQGPEREAMLAEFTAFRKHARATETPEEKLIVRMLELRFQVQHYLKTDAVDEHLHFAHFLKEYITRLAKTNKDFAADIDIDPAELSLVLNRRRQPTDKLIYRLQIHSNENFPAVLWFKLLEKERAYELSRNKELIDKERKHVKKGLTFSFKKLSK
;
A
#
# COMPACT_ATOMS: atom_id res chain seq x y z
N MET A 1 31.00 -33.41 -6.23
CA MET A 1 29.79 -32.78 -6.79
C MET A 1 30.15 -32.16 -8.14
N LYS A 2 29.67 -32.72 -9.25
CA LYS A 2 29.95 -32.20 -10.60
C LYS A 2 29.13 -30.93 -10.82
N LYS A 3 29.79 -29.78 -10.98
CA LYS A 3 29.16 -28.55 -11.51
C LYS A 3 28.71 -28.86 -12.94
N GLY A 4 27.41 -29.04 -13.16
CA GLY A 4 26.86 -29.07 -14.51
C GLY A 4 27.16 -27.74 -15.20
N LYS A 5 27.77 -27.79 -16.38
CA LYS A 5 27.96 -26.59 -17.21
C LYS A 5 26.55 -26.04 -17.53
N SER A 6 26.25 -24.84 -17.04
CA SER A 6 25.06 -24.10 -17.50
C SER A 6 25.22 -23.89 -19.00
N LYS A 7 24.20 -24.24 -19.78
CA LYS A 7 24.13 -23.86 -21.20
C LYS A 7 24.19 -22.33 -21.32
N SER A 8 24.83 -21.84 -22.38
CA SER A 8 24.89 -20.40 -22.67
C SER A 8 23.50 -19.87 -23.03
N TYR A 9 23.26 -18.57 -22.86
CA TYR A 9 22.00 -17.90 -23.21
C TYR A 9 21.58 -18.16 -24.64
N ASP A 10 22.53 -18.03 -25.54
CA ASP A 10 22.33 -18.22 -26.97
C ASP A 10 21.93 -19.67 -27.27
N GLU A 11 22.47 -20.65 -26.56
CA GLU A 11 22.12 -22.06 -26.74
C GLU A 11 20.70 -22.40 -26.26
N ILE A 12 20.20 -21.68 -25.26
CA ILE A 12 18.81 -21.83 -24.77
C ILE A 12 17.85 -21.14 -25.75
N PHE A 13 18.21 -19.96 -26.23
CA PHE A 13 17.39 -19.20 -27.17
C PHE A 13 17.26 -19.89 -28.54
N GLU A 14 18.38 -20.36 -29.12
CA GLU A 14 18.41 -21.11 -30.38
C GLU A 14 17.61 -22.42 -30.28
N ALA A 15 17.63 -23.10 -29.13
CA ALA A 15 16.82 -24.30 -28.91
C ALA A 15 15.32 -23.98 -28.85
N LEU A 16 14.94 -22.84 -28.26
CA LEU A 16 13.54 -22.41 -28.19
C LEU A 16 13.00 -21.97 -29.55
N GLN A 17 13.82 -21.36 -30.40
CA GLN A 17 13.43 -20.96 -31.76
C GLN A 17 13.11 -22.15 -32.69
N GLN A 18 13.54 -23.36 -32.34
CA GLN A 18 13.17 -24.57 -33.10
C GLN A 18 11.73 -25.02 -32.83
N GLU A 19 11.16 -24.66 -31.67
CA GLU A 19 9.86 -25.15 -31.21
C GLU A 19 8.80 -24.03 -31.08
N TYR A 20 9.21 -22.77 -30.92
CA TYR A 20 8.34 -21.64 -30.63
C TYR A 20 8.64 -20.44 -31.52
N THR A 21 7.60 -19.65 -31.81
CA THR A 21 7.76 -18.35 -32.47
C THR A 21 8.41 -17.32 -31.55
N LEU A 22 8.96 -16.25 -32.12
CA LEU A 22 9.58 -15.16 -31.34
C LEU A 22 8.57 -14.50 -30.39
N GLU A 23 7.31 -14.33 -30.81
CA GLU A 23 6.25 -13.80 -29.97
C GLU A 23 5.94 -14.74 -28.78
N GLU A 24 5.79 -16.04 -29.03
CA GLU A 24 5.54 -17.02 -27.98
C GLU A 24 6.70 -17.11 -26.99
N ILE A 25 7.94 -17.01 -27.49
CA ILE A 25 9.14 -17.00 -26.64
C ILE A 25 9.12 -15.78 -25.69
N ALA A 26 8.78 -14.60 -26.23
CA ALA A 26 8.73 -13.36 -25.45
C ALA A 26 7.64 -13.36 -24.38
N GLU A 27 6.50 -14.00 -24.64
CA GLU A 27 5.36 -14.05 -23.72
C GLU A 27 5.49 -15.10 -22.63
N SER A 28 6.21 -16.21 -22.89
CA SER A 28 6.17 -17.40 -22.03
C SER A 28 7.49 -17.78 -21.36
N PHE A 29 8.64 -17.20 -21.78
CA PHE A 29 9.95 -17.57 -21.24
C PHE A 29 10.67 -16.40 -20.55
N VAL A 30 11.19 -16.65 -19.35
CA VAL A 30 12.05 -15.70 -18.62
C VAL A 30 13.50 -16.16 -18.73
N PHE A 31 14.29 -15.44 -19.51
CA PHE A 31 15.72 -15.69 -19.62
C PHE A 31 16.44 -15.20 -18.36
N PRO A 32 17.34 -16.00 -17.75
CA PRO A 32 18.14 -15.49 -16.65
C PRO A 32 19.00 -14.30 -17.15
N GLY A 33 19.25 -13.26 -16.36
CA GLY A 33 20.14 -12.18 -16.81
C GLY A 33 21.62 -12.62 -16.87
N PRO A 34 22.50 -11.91 -17.61
CA PRO A 34 23.92 -12.24 -17.70
C PRO A 34 24.56 -12.48 -16.32
N GLN A 35 25.63 -13.27 -16.27
CA GLN A 35 26.27 -13.72 -15.02
C GLN A 35 27.73 -13.26 -14.93
N GLY A 36 28.25 -13.18 -13.71
CA GLY A 36 29.65 -12.81 -13.48
C GLY A 36 29.94 -11.34 -13.79
N PRO A 37 31.12 -11.00 -14.34
CA PRO A 37 31.57 -9.61 -14.53
C PRO A 37 30.63 -8.75 -15.38
N GLU A 38 29.99 -9.36 -16.39
CA GLU A 38 29.03 -8.69 -17.26
C GLU A 38 27.76 -8.27 -16.50
N ARG A 39 27.29 -9.10 -15.56
CA ARG A 39 26.18 -8.76 -14.65
C ARG A 39 26.53 -7.56 -13.77
N GLU A 40 27.73 -7.56 -13.22
CA GLU A 40 28.19 -6.49 -12.33
C GLU A 40 28.31 -5.17 -13.09
N ALA A 41 28.86 -5.20 -14.31
CA ALA A 41 28.90 -4.03 -15.20
C ALA A 41 27.49 -3.53 -15.54
N MET A 42 26.58 -4.42 -15.95
CA MET A 42 25.19 -4.07 -16.24
C MET A 42 24.49 -3.45 -15.02
N LEU A 43 24.60 -4.07 -13.83
CA LEU A 43 24.01 -3.53 -12.60
C LEU A 43 24.61 -2.17 -12.21
N ALA A 44 25.90 -1.96 -12.44
CA ALA A 44 26.56 -0.68 -12.21
C ALA A 44 26.01 0.40 -13.16
N GLU A 45 25.84 0.08 -14.44
CA GLU A 45 25.21 0.97 -15.43
C GLU A 45 23.76 1.31 -15.07
N PHE A 46 22.94 0.31 -14.72
CA PHE A 46 21.57 0.54 -14.25
C PHE A 46 21.52 1.41 -13.00
N THR A 47 22.45 1.21 -12.07
CA THR A 47 22.54 2.02 -10.85
C THR A 47 22.94 3.46 -11.17
N ALA A 48 23.91 3.64 -12.07
CA ALA A 48 24.34 4.96 -12.53
C ALA A 48 23.21 5.69 -13.27
N PHE A 49 22.50 5.01 -14.17
CA PHE A 49 21.33 5.53 -14.87
C PHE A 49 20.23 5.95 -13.89
N ARG A 50 19.89 5.08 -12.92
CA ARG A 50 18.91 5.41 -11.87
C ARG A 50 19.34 6.60 -11.03
N LYS A 51 20.63 6.71 -10.71
CA LYS A 51 21.17 7.85 -9.96
C LYS A 51 21.05 9.14 -10.77
N HIS A 52 21.34 9.10 -12.06
CA HIS A 52 21.19 10.25 -12.96
C HIS A 52 19.73 10.67 -13.13
N ALA A 53 18.82 9.72 -13.34
CA ALA A 53 17.38 9.98 -13.40
C ALA A 53 16.87 10.66 -12.11
N ARG A 54 17.23 10.12 -10.94
CA ARG A 54 16.87 10.74 -9.64
C ARG A 54 17.48 12.13 -9.41
N ALA A 55 18.67 12.37 -9.96
CA ALA A 55 19.34 13.67 -9.86
C ALA A 55 18.68 14.74 -10.75
N THR A 56 18.03 14.32 -11.84
CA THR A 56 17.36 15.20 -12.81
C THR A 56 15.88 15.41 -12.53
N GLU A 57 15.27 14.60 -11.66
CA GLU A 57 13.89 14.77 -11.19
C GLU A 57 13.65 16.11 -10.48
N THR A 58 12.60 16.80 -10.92
CA THR A 58 12.06 18.02 -10.32
C THR A 58 11.45 17.75 -8.94
N PRO A 59 11.32 18.78 -8.07
CA PRO A 59 10.62 18.65 -6.80
C PRO A 59 9.18 18.14 -6.93
N GLU A 60 8.48 18.56 -7.99
CA GLU A 60 7.10 18.18 -8.29
C GLU A 60 7.00 16.69 -8.67
N GLU A 61 7.89 16.21 -9.53
CA GLU A 61 7.96 14.77 -9.88
C GLU A 61 8.26 13.91 -8.65
N LYS A 62 9.19 14.35 -7.79
CA LYS A 62 9.49 13.69 -6.51
C LYS A 62 8.27 13.65 -5.60
N LEU A 63 7.48 14.73 -5.57
CA LEU A 63 6.24 14.74 -4.81
C LEU A 63 5.22 13.75 -5.39
N ILE A 64 5.03 13.73 -6.71
CA ILE A 64 4.12 12.80 -7.40
C ILE A 64 4.48 11.35 -7.06
N VAL A 65 5.76 10.97 -7.17
CA VAL A 65 6.22 9.61 -6.85
C VAL A 65 5.90 9.26 -5.39
N ARG A 66 6.25 10.13 -4.44
CA ARG A 66 5.97 9.91 -3.01
C ARG A 66 4.47 9.78 -2.71
N MET A 67 3.63 10.55 -3.41
CA MET A 67 2.17 10.47 -3.27
C MET A 67 1.61 9.18 -3.86
N LEU A 68 2.09 8.74 -5.03
CA LEU A 68 1.69 7.48 -5.66
C LEU A 68 2.09 6.29 -4.80
N GLU A 69 3.30 6.28 -4.24
CA GLU A 69 3.75 5.27 -3.29
C GLU A 69 2.80 5.17 -2.09
N LEU A 70 2.37 6.30 -1.52
CA LEU A 70 1.46 6.31 -0.38
C LEU A 70 0.11 5.72 -0.77
N ARG A 71 -0.42 6.14 -1.93
CA ARG A 71 -1.69 5.63 -2.45
C ARG A 71 -1.63 4.12 -2.65
N PHE A 72 -0.56 3.60 -3.24
CA PHE A 72 -0.41 2.15 -3.44
C PHE A 72 -0.25 1.40 -2.13
N GLN A 73 0.46 1.96 -1.14
CA GLN A 73 0.55 1.38 0.21
C GLN A 73 -0.83 1.30 0.87
N VAL A 74 -1.63 2.38 0.80
CA VAL A 74 -3.00 2.39 1.31
C VAL A 74 -3.86 1.34 0.61
N GLN A 75 -3.81 1.29 -0.73
CA GLN A 75 -4.60 0.34 -1.51
C GLN A 75 -4.20 -1.11 -1.24
N HIS A 76 -2.89 -1.38 -1.12
CA HIS A 76 -2.39 -2.69 -0.76
C HIS A 76 -2.86 -3.09 0.63
N TYR A 77 -2.71 -2.20 1.61
CA TYR A 77 -3.20 -2.45 2.98
C TYR A 77 -4.70 -2.75 3.01
N LEU A 78 -5.52 -2.01 2.24
CA LEU A 78 -6.97 -2.24 2.16
C LEU A 78 -7.36 -3.56 1.49
N LYS A 79 -6.49 -4.14 0.64
CA LYS A 79 -6.72 -5.43 -0.02
C LYS A 79 -6.31 -6.63 0.85
N THR A 80 -5.41 -6.42 1.81
CA THR A 80 -4.92 -7.48 2.68
C THR A 80 -5.91 -7.75 3.82
N ASP A 81 -6.18 -9.01 4.15
CA ASP A 81 -7.06 -9.35 5.29
C ASP A 81 -6.38 -9.12 6.65
N ALA A 82 -5.06 -9.18 6.67
CA ALA A 82 -4.28 -8.87 7.86
C ALA A 82 -4.52 -7.41 8.28
N VAL A 83 -4.83 -7.25 9.56
CA VAL A 83 -4.89 -5.94 10.21
C VAL A 83 -3.61 -5.76 11.00
N ASP A 84 -2.90 -4.70 10.65
CA ASP A 84 -1.76 -4.21 11.41
C ASP A 84 -2.24 -3.04 12.28
N GLU A 85 -2.02 -3.14 13.60
CA GLU A 85 -2.42 -2.15 14.60
C GLU A 85 -1.69 -0.81 14.41
N HIS A 86 -0.54 -0.81 13.75
CA HIS A 86 0.23 0.38 13.44
C HIS A 86 -0.23 1.08 12.15
N LEU A 87 -0.94 0.37 11.27
CA LEU A 87 -1.43 0.89 9.99
C LEU A 87 -2.89 1.33 10.10
N HIS A 88 -3.12 2.45 10.78
CA HIS A 88 -4.44 3.05 11.00
C HIS A 88 -4.63 4.35 10.20
N PHE A 89 -5.83 4.93 10.20
CA PHE A 89 -6.12 6.18 9.48
C PHE A 89 -5.11 7.28 9.79
N ALA A 90 -4.86 7.54 11.08
CA ALA A 90 -3.93 8.60 11.50
C ALA A 90 -2.47 8.35 11.06
N HIS A 91 -2.04 7.10 10.84
CA HIS A 91 -0.71 6.79 10.32
C HIS A 91 -0.59 7.24 8.87
N PHE A 92 -1.55 6.84 8.02
CA PHE A 92 -1.56 7.26 6.62
C PHE A 92 -1.75 8.77 6.44
N LEU A 93 -2.50 9.44 7.33
CA LEU A 93 -2.61 10.89 7.34
C LEU A 93 -1.28 11.58 7.73
N LYS A 94 -0.55 11.06 8.73
CA LYS A 94 0.79 11.56 9.07
C LYS A 94 1.76 11.41 7.91
N GLU A 95 1.75 10.26 7.25
CA GLU A 95 2.55 10.00 6.04
C GLU A 95 2.21 10.98 4.92
N TYR A 96 0.92 11.25 4.69
CA TYR A 96 0.47 12.22 3.70
C TYR A 96 1.05 13.62 3.97
N ILE A 97 0.91 14.11 5.20
CA ILE A 97 1.42 15.44 5.62
C ILE A 97 2.95 15.50 5.51
N THR A 98 3.64 14.44 5.96
CA THR A 98 5.11 14.38 5.99
C THR A 98 5.67 14.39 4.57
N ARG A 99 5.05 13.66 3.63
CA ARG A 99 5.49 13.62 2.22
C ARG A 99 5.22 14.93 1.47
N LEU A 100 4.26 15.73 1.92
CA LEU A 100 4.06 17.11 1.46
C LEU A 100 5.12 18.08 2.00
N ALA A 101 5.99 17.63 2.92
CA ALA A 101 6.99 18.45 3.60
C ALA A 101 6.38 19.66 4.35
N LYS A 102 5.18 19.47 4.91
CA LYS A 102 4.46 20.51 5.67
C LYS A 102 4.45 20.20 7.16
N THR A 103 4.43 21.25 7.98
CA THR A 103 4.12 21.07 9.41
C THR A 103 2.63 20.81 9.58
N ASN A 104 2.23 20.21 10.71
CA ASN A 104 0.80 20.01 11.01
C ASN A 104 0.03 21.33 11.03
N LYS A 105 0.67 22.44 11.44
CA LYS A 105 0.04 23.76 11.49
C LYS A 105 -0.22 24.30 10.08
N ASP A 106 0.77 24.19 9.19
CA ASP A 106 0.63 24.68 7.81
C ASP A 106 -0.40 23.83 7.06
N PHE A 107 -0.34 22.51 7.24
CA PHE A 107 -1.33 21.61 6.64
C PHE A 107 -2.75 21.89 7.13
N ALA A 108 -2.93 22.11 8.44
CA ALA A 108 -4.22 22.48 9.01
C ALA A 108 -4.78 23.75 8.36
N ALA A 109 -3.94 24.75 8.10
CA ALA A 109 -4.32 25.96 7.39
C ALA A 109 -4.70 25.68 5.92
N ASP A 110 -3.97 24.83 5.20
CA ASP A 110 -4.27 24.49 3.80
C ASP A 110 -5.66 23.88 3.60
N ILE A 111 -6.12 23.11 4.59
CA ILE A 111 -7.42 22.42 4.54
C ILE A 111 -8.47 23.07 5.44
N ASP A 112 -8.21 24.27 5.95
CA ASP A 112 -9.12 25.06 6.79
C ASP A 112 -9.64 24.31 8.04
N ILE A 113 -8.74 23.62 8.74
CA ILE A 113 -9.04 22.88 9.97
C ILE A 113 -8.30 23.50 11.15
N ASP A 114 -8.93 23.49 12.31
CA ASP A 114 -8.28 23.90 13.55
C ASP A 114 -7.08 22.98 13.88
N PRO A 115 -5.87 23.53 14.14
CA PRO A 115 -4.69 22.71 14.43
C PRO A 115 -4.87 21.75 15.63
N ALA A 116 -5.68 22.10 16.62
CA ALA A 116 -5.97 21.21 17.75
C ALA A 116 -6.93 20.08 17.33
N GLU A 117 -7.93 20.36 16.48
CA GLU A 117 -8.76 19.30 15.87
C GLU A 117 -7.89 18.31 15.08
N LEU A 118 -7.01 18.80 14.22
CA LEU A 118 -6.09 17.95 13.46
C LEU A 118 -5.20 17.12 14.41
N SER A 119 -4.65 17.73 15.46
CA SER A 119 -3.84 17.04 16.46
C SER A 119 -4.60 15.91 17.15
N LEU A 120 -5.86 16.12 17.54
CA LEU A 120 -6.69 15.07 18.15
C LEU A 120 -6.90 13.88 17.21
N VAL A 121 -7.10 14.14 15.91
CA VAL A 121 -7.22 13.10 14.88
C VAL A 121 -5.91 12.36 14.68
N LEU A 122 -4.79 13.08 14.50
CA LEU A 122 -3.46 12.48 14.32
C LEU A 122 -3.01 11.63 15.52
N ASN A 123 -3.51 11.95 16.71
CA ASN A 123 -3.24 11.22 17.95
C ASN A 123 -4.33 10.19 18.31
N ARG A 124 -5.27 9.89 17.39
CA ARG A 124 -6.35 8.91 17.57
C ARG A 124 -7.23 9.19 18.81
N ARG A 125 -7.29 10.44 19.26
CA ARG A 125 -8.16 10.88 20.36
C ARG A 125 -9.56 11.21 19.88
N ARG A 126 -9.72 11.45 18.58
CA ARG A 126 -10.98 11.75 17.92
C ARG A 126 -11.01 11.13 16.52
N GLN A 127 -12.17 10.63 16.09
CA GLN A 127 -12.39 10.23 14.71
C GLN A 127 -12.43 11.46 13.79
N PRO A 128 -11.94 11.36 12.54
CA PRO A 128 -12.03 12.46 11.60
C PRO A 128 -13.50 12.78 11.27
N THR A 129 -13.80 14.06 11.04
CA THR A 129 -15.12 14.48 10.56
C THR A 129 -15.25 14.25 9.05
N ASP A 130 -16.46 14.09 8.54
CA ASP A 130 -16.71 13.98 7.09
C ASP A 130 -16.11 15.18 6.33
N LYS A 131 -16.21 16.38 6.91
CA LYS A 131 -15.61 17.60 6.36
C LYS A 131 -14.09 17.44 6.17
N LEU A 132 -13.38 16.92 7.17
CA LEU A 132 -11.94 16.62 7.05
C LEU A 132 -11.69 15.63 5.90
N ILE A 133 -12.46 14.54 5.81
CA ILE A 133 -12.29 13.55 4.74
C ILE A 133 -12.49 14.16 3.33
N TYR A 134 -13.53 14.96 3.13
CA TYR A 134 -13.75 15.63 1.85
C TYR A 134 -12.67 16.68 1.53
N ARG A 135 -12.17 17.40 2.53
CA ARG A 135 -11.06 18.34 2.36
C ARG A 135 -9.76 17.63 1.96
N LEU A 136 -9.48 16.44 2.50
CA LEU A 136 -8.35 15.61 2.05
C LEU A 136 -8.49 15.19 0.59
N GLN A 137 -9.69 14.81 0.15
CA GLN A 137 -9.95 14.51 -1.26
C GLN A 137 -9.65 15.73 -2.15
N ILE A 138 -10.18 16.90 -1.81
CA ILE A 138 -9.98 18.13 -2.58
C ILE A 138 -8.51 18.53 -2.61
N HIS A 139 -7.84 18.57 -1.45
CA HIS A 139 -6.42 18.92 -1.34
C HIS A 139 -5.54 17.94 -2.13
N SER A 140 -5.92 16.67 -2.21
CA SER A 140 -5.18 15.67 -3.00
C SER A 140 -5.47 15.68 -4.50
N ASN A 141 -6.31 16.61 -4.99
CA ASN A 141 -6.80 16.61 -6.37
C ASN A 141 -7.37 15.23 -6.75
N GLU A 142 -8.22 14.67 -5.88
CA GLU A 142 -8.88 13.36 -6.02
C GLU A 142 -7.96 12.13 -6.07
N ASN A 143 -6.64 12.30 -5.95
CA ASN A 143 -5.69 11.19 -5.86
C ASN A 143 -5.86 10.38 -4.57
N PHE A 144 -6.52 10.92 -3.55
CA PHE A 144 -6.96 10.19 -2.37
C PHE A 144 -8.45 10.44 -2.16
N PRO A 145 -9.34 9.71 -2.87
CA PRO A 145 -10.77 9.96 -2.79
C PRO A 145 -11.29 9.67 -1.39
N ALA A 146 -12.36 10.34 -0.98
CA ALA A 146 -12.98 10.20 0.34
C ALA A 146 -13.27 8.74 0.70
N VAL A 147 -13.71 7.96 -0.29
CA VAL A 147 -13.96 6.51 -0.14
C VAL A 147 -12.71 5.74 0.27
N LEU A 148 -11.52 6.13 -0.20
CA LEU A 148 -10.26 5.49 0.18
C LEU A 148 -9.98 5.70 1.68
N TRP A 149 -10.13 6.95 2.14
CA TRP A 149 -9.98 7.29 3.56
C TRP A 149 -11.03 6.62 4.44
N PHE A 150 -12.28 6.58 3.98
CA PHE A 150 -13.38 5.92 4.68
C PHE A 150 -13.13 4.42 4.84
N LYS A 151 -12.62 3.74 3.80
CA LYS A 151 -12.25 2.32 3.88
C LYS A 151 -11.17 2.05 4.94
N LEU A 152 -10.23 2.97 5.16
CA LEU A 152 -9.24 2.84 6.23
C LEU A 152 -9.90 2.87 7.61
N LEU A 153 -10.82 3.83 7.82
CA LEU A 153 -11.58 3.96 9.06
C LEU A 153 -12.43 2.72 9.33
N GLU A 154 -13.13 2.21 8.31
CA GLU A 154 -13.97 1.03 8.47
C GLU A 154 -13.14 -0.24 8.69
N LYS A 155 -11.97 -0.37 8.07
CA LYS A 155 -11.06 -1.49 8.34
C LYS A 155 -10.55 -1.47 9.78
N GLU A 156 -10.17 -0.29 10.31
CA GLU A 156 -9.80 -0.10 11.71
C GLU A 156 -10.97 -0.45 12.65
N ARG A 157 -12.16 0.05 12.36
CA ARG A 157 -13.38 -0.22 13.13
C ARG A 157 -13.76 -1.71 13.13
N ALA A 158 -13.65 -2.38 11.99
CA ALA A 158 -13.93 -3.81 11.88
C ALA A 158 -12.99 -4.63 12.79
N TYR A 159 -11.72 -4.24 12.86
CA TYR A 159 -10.76 -4.86 13.77
C TYR A 159 -11.13 -4.65 15.24
N GLU A 160 -11.47 -3.43 15.64
CA GLU A 160 -11.93 -3.12 17.00
C GLU A 160 -13.17 -3.94 17.39
N LEU A 161 -14.18 -3.98 16.51
CA LEU A 161 -15.41 -4.75 16.70
C LEU A 161 -15.13 -6.25 16.84
N SER A 162 -14.20 -6.80 16.06
CA SER A 162 -13.85 -8.23 16.11
C SER A 162 -13.21 -8.66 17.44
N ARG A 163 -12.58 -7.73 18.16
CA ARG A 163 -11.87 -8.00 19.42
C ARG A 163 -12.61 -7.56 20.67
N ASN A 164 -13.71 -6.82 20.54
CA ASN A 164 -14.45 -6.29 21.68
C ASN A 164 -15.38 -7.34 22.33
N LYS A 165 -14.78 -8.37 22.91
CA LYS A 165 -15.49 -9.44 23.63
C LYS A 165 -16.29 -8.91 24.83
N GLU A 166 -15.74 -7.94 25.54
CA GLU A 166 -16.39 -7.33 26.70
C GLU A 166 -17.72 -6.67 26.34
N LEU A 167 -17.75 -5.93 25.22
CA LEU A 167 -18.99 -5.33 24.74
C LEU A 167 -19.98 -6.41 24.32
N ILE A 168 -19.54 -7.46 23.62
CA ILE A 168 -20.42 -8.59 23.26
C ILE A 168 -21.06 -9.21 24.50
N ASP A 169 -20.30 -9.43 25.57
CA ASP A 169 -20.82 -10.03 26.79
C ASP A 169 -21.75 -9.10 27.57
N LYS A 170 -21.46 -7.79 27.58
CA LYS A 170 -22.36 -6.76 28.11
C LYS A 170 -23.68 -6.71 27.34
N GLU A 171 -23.63 -6.79 26.01
CA GLU A 171 -24.79 -6.69 25.14
C GLU A 171 -25.62 -7.99 25.08
N ARG A 172 -24.99 -9.14 25.35
CA ARG A 172 -25.65 -10.46 25.32
C ARG A 172 -26.92 -10.50 26.18
N LYS A 173 -26.91 -9.85 27.35
CA LYS A 173 -28.06 -9.81 28.27
C LYS A 173 -29.27 -9.06 27.70
N HIS A 174 -29.06 -8.21 26.70
CA HIS A 174 -30.13 -7.43 26.06
C HIS A 174 -30.81 -8.22 24.92
N VAL A 175 -30.21 -9.32 24.45
CA VAL A 175 -30.76 -10.16 23.38
C VAL A 175 -31.66 -11.25 23.96
N LYS A 176 -32.98 -11.06 23.88
CA LYS A 176 -33.99 -11.97 24.48
C LYS A 176 -34.20 -13.28 23.72
N LYS A 177 -33.99 -13.29 22.40
CA LYS A 177 -34.17 -14.46 21.52
C LYS A 177 -33.06 -14.46 20.47
N GLY A 178 -32.09 -15.36 20.61
CA GLY A 178 -31.05 -15.58 19.61
C GLY A 178 -31.52 -16.55 18.52
N LEU A 179 -31.02 -16.38 17.30
CA LEU A 179 -31.17 -17.38 16.25
C LEU A 179 -30.46 -18.68 16.67
N THR A 180 -31.14 -19.82 16.54
CA THR A 180 -30.60 -21.15 16.88
C THR A 180 -29.65 -21.70 15.83
N PHE A 181 -29.74 -21.19 14.60
CA PHE A 181 -28.90 -21.56 13.48
C PHE A 181 -27.46 -21.03 13.66
N SER A 182 -26.47 -21.91 13.47
CA SER A 182 -25.06 -21.53 13.51
C SER A 182 -24.24 -22.38 12.54
N PHE A 183 -23.49 -21.71 11.66
CA PHE A 183 -22.56 -22.37 10.75
C PHE A 183 -21.42 -23.13 11.46
N LYS A 184 -21.14 -22.82 12.74
CA LYS A 184 -20.16 -23.56 13.55
C LYS A 184 -20.56 -25.01 13.86
N LYS A 185 -21.84 -25.36 13.76
CA LYS A 185 -22.34 -26.71 14.06
C LYS A 185 -22.39 -27.64 12.84
N LEU A 186 -22.09 -27.14 11.64
CA LEU A 186 -22.19 -27.89 10.37
C LEU A 186 -20.86 -28.50 9.91
N SER A 187 -19.75 -28.25 10.61
CA SER A 187 -18.46 -28.90 10.36
C SER A 187 -18.24 -30.06 11.36
N LYS A 188 -19.01 -31.14 11.20
CA LYS A 188 -18.69 -32.46 11.77
C LYS A 188 -18.61 -33.48 10.66
#